data_AF-A0A945S6D6-F1
#
_entry.id   AF-A0A945S6D6-F1
#
_cell.length_a   1.000
_cell.length_b   1.000
_cell.length_c   1.000
_cell.angle_alpha   90.00
_cell.angle_beta   90.00
_cell.angle_gamma   90.00
#
_symmetry.space_group_name_H-M   'P 1'
#
loop_
_entity.id
_entity.type
_entity.pdbx_description
1 polymer ?
#
loop_
_entity_poly.entity_id
_entity_poly.type
_entity_poly.pdbx_seq_one_letter_code
_entity_poly.pdbx_strand_id
1 'polypeptide(L)'
;VYNGNQHLSGSHDISPTGGIMWVNGDLRISGSGDMYGCFIATGDIRISGSGNQYKVQDYPALVSQEGDIDITGNSEFYGLIYAMDGEFRKSGTGRVVGSILCKGDFKKSGNWVGLIYESCVPVAPSCGSEDDVPGEGEALCNVPPLAAWGIANGTSQLCKYALEEGGAIYVEGTVAGISSALDVEALTVAGDGTIYIANNASISTIYAIPPSAIDGSAATPVHCTQLVRTGLSAGSSGKEITALQMLGGTLYAFGKESKAIYAIDPADGSMNEVGALNVSGSFTTFAATLGADQSVYIVKTKGANSEIWKFTTFPDGELAKVCTVAGSGEIKGLAGHPDGHLYATDNENWFRIDPTTGDSSVVAEALDAIEDMDFYYVSEQQDQAVVDVTVTPEDPPDEVPPDGSGDDGDDDDDDGGNRRPDLEIAIKGGAFAGSGAQPGNGSAPDVAGQANTRTEVNYVVRVTNTGDEETAFVVNEKTASHARWIVRYFDAIEGGTEITQQIRDTGWTTPSLAGGADTSLRVTVVPGAVEEDLSVSLQARSASDAGGTGPKDVVTALTTKLASGSAIRVRQWRELRD
;
A
#
# COMPACT_ATOMS: atom_id res chain seq x y z
N VAL A 1 -15.99 3.55 20.46
CA VAL A 1 -16.94 2.85 19.56
C VAL A 1 -18.19 2.47 20.34
N TYR A 2 -19.37 2.77 19.79
CA TYR A 2 -20.68 2.42 20.35
C TYR A 2 -21.40 1.50 19.37
N ASN A 3 -21.95 0.38 19.87
CA ASN A 3 -22.71 -0.56 19.05
C ASN A 3 -24.21 -0.26 19.17
N GLY A 4 -24.87 0.00 18.03
CA GLY A 4 -26.28 0.37 17.95
C GLY A 4 -26.54 1.88 18.08
N ASN A 5 -27.77 2.28 17.75
CA ASN A 5 -28.20 3.67 17.66
C ASN A 5 -27.96 4.45 18.97
N GLN A 6 -27.47 5.68 18.85
CA GLN A 6 -27.19 6.58 19.97
C GLN A 6 -28.07 7.82 19.92
N HIS A 7 -28.56 8.26 21.08
CA HIS A 7 -29.27 9.54 21.23
C HIS A 7 -28.65 10.35 22.37
N LEU A 8 -27.94 11.42 22.00
CA LEU A 8 -27.34 12.36 22.94
C LEU A 8 -28.29 13.55 23.14
N SER A 9 -28.64 13.85 24.39
CA SER A 9 -29.53 14.98 24.70
C SER A 9 -29.18 15.70 25.99
N GLY A 10 -29.58 16.97 26.10
CA GLY A 10 -29.33 17.83 27.25
C GLY A 10 -28.59 19.12 26.90
N SER A 11 -28.16 19.88 27.92
CA SER A 11 -27.53 21.19 27.77
C SER A 11 -26.04 21.21 28.14
N HIS A 12 -25.40 20.03 28.16
CA HIS A 12 -23.99 19.89 28.50
C HIS A 12 -23.19 19.63 27.24
N ASP A 13 -21.93 20.04 27.24
CA ASP A 13 -21.02 19.84 26.12
C ASP A 13 -20.68 18.36 25.93
N ILE A 14 -20.46 17.97 24.67
CA ILE A 14 -20.14 16.61 24.26
C ILE A 14 -18.72 16.60 23.73
N SER A 15 -17.84 15.83 24.36
CA SER A 15 -16.44 15.67 23.95
C SER A 15 -16.03 14.20 24.06
N PRO A 16 -16.06 13.43 22.96
CA PRO A 16 -15.67 12.02 22.98
C PRO A 16 -14.22 11.83 23.42
N THR A 17 -13.96 10.84 24.26
CA THR A 17 -12.59 10.48 24.67
C THR A 17 -11.78 10.06 23.44
N GLY A 18 -10.61 10.67 23.25
CA GLY A 18 -9.78 10.47 22.05
C GLY A 18 -10.24 11.26 20.83
N GLY A 19 -11.18 12.22 21.01
CA GLY A 19 -11.61 13.12 19.95
C GLY A 19 -12.57 12.51 18.93
N ILE A 20 -12.85 11.19 18.99
CA ILE A 20 -13.67 10.49 17.99
C ILE A 20 -14.77 9.68 18.67
N MET A 21 -16.00 9.87 18.21
CA MET A 21 -17.14 9.03 18.53
C MET A 21 -17.57 8.24 17.30
N TRP A 22 -17.30 6.94 17.33
CA TRP A 22 -17.77 6.00 16.32
C TRP A 22 -19.06 5.30 16.78
N VAL A 23 -20.11 5.33 15.96
CA VAL A 23 -21.41 4.70 16.20
C VAL A 23 -21.73 3.70 15.09
N ASN A 24 -21.83 2.42 15.44
CA ASN A 24 -22.34 1.38 14.55
C ASN A 24 -23.88 1.40 14.56
N GLY A 25 -24.48 2.41 13.93
CA GLY A 25 -25.92 2.69 13.87
C GLY A 25 -26.20 4.18 13.60
N ASP A 26 -27.41 4.62 13.89
CA ASP A 26 -27.79 6.04 13.76
C ASP A 26 -27.31 6.87 14.96
N LEU A 27 -26.94 8.12 14.71
CA LEU A 27 -26.62 9.11 15.75
C LEU A 27 -27.63 10.26 15.75
N ARG A 28 -28.35 10.42 16.86
CA ARG A 28 -29.22 11.58 17.09
C ARG A 28 -28.63 12.49 18.17
N ILE A 29 -28.55 13.78 17.89
CA ILE A 29 -28.15 14.80 18.86
C ILE A 29 -29.25 15.86 18.99
N SER A 30 -29.76 16.04 20.20
CA SER A 30 -30.80 17.04 20.52
C SER A 30 -30.48 17.73 21.84
N GLY A 31 -29.95 18.94 21.79
CA GLY A 31 -29.45 19.61 22.98
C GLY A 31 -28.86 20.99 22.69
N SER A 32 -28.52 21.74 23.71
CA SER A 32 -27.94 23.09 23.54
C SER A 32 -26.45 23.17 23.88
N GLY A 33 -25.83 22.08 24.32
CA GLY A 33 -24.39 22.03 24.59
C GLY A 33 -23.56 21.86 23.32
N ASP A 34 -22.35 22.39 23.34
CA ASP A 34 -21.44 22.37 22.20
C ASP A 34 -20.83 20.97 22.02
N MET A 35 -20.42 20.66 20.80
CA MET A 35 -19.85 19.38 20.40
C MET A 35 -18.41 19.59 19.96
N TYR A 36 -17.47 18.87 20.57
CA TYR A 36 -16.04 18.94 20.27
C TYR A 36 -15.55 17.54 19.87
N GLY A 37 -15.23 17.34 18.59
CA GLY A 37 -14.69 16.06 18.10
C GLY A 37 -15.20 15.66 16.71
N CYS A 38 -14.78 14.47 16.28
CA CYS A 38 -15.26 13.79 15.08
C CYS A 38 -16.39 12.82 15.44
N PHE A 39 -17.55 12.96 14.81
CA PHE A 39 -18.68 12.07 15.02
C PHE A 39 -18.94 11.26 13.75
N ILE A 40 -18.81 9.94 13.88
CA ILE A 40 -18.93 8.97 12.79
C ILE A 40 -20.10 8.05 13.09
N ALA A 41 -20.99 7.89 12.12
CA ALA A 41 -22.09 6.93 12.16
C ALA A 41 -22.07 6.04 10.91
N THR A 42 -22.34 4.75 11.07
CA THR A 42 -22.58 3.87 9.92
C THR A 42 -23.92 4.21 9.25
N GLY A 43 -24.92 4.62 10.04
CA GLY A 43 -26.24 5.09 9.59
C GLY A 43 -26.42 6.60 9.66
N ASP A 44 -27.65 7.08 9.83
CA ASP A 44 -27.99 8.50 9.73
C ASP A 44 -27.42 9.35 10.89
N ILE A 45 -27.01 10.58 10.60
CA ILE A 45 -26.72 11.60 11.63
C ILE A 45 -27.82 12.67 11.63
N ARG A 46 -28.53 12.82 12.76
CA ARG A 46 -29.60 13.81 12.94
C ARG A 46 -29.30 14.77 14.07
N ILE A 47 -29.13 16.06 13.74
CA ILE A 47 -28.85 17.12 14.72
C ILE A 47 -30.01 18.12 14.74
N SER A 48 -30.66 18.24 15.89
CA SER A 48 -31.79 19.18 16.12
C SER A 48 -31.52 20.20 17.22
N GLY A 49 -30.32 20.14 17.81
CA GLY A 49 -29.86 21.01 18.89
C GLY A 49 -29.45 22.43 18.46
N SER A 50 -28.97 23.25 19.39
CA SER A 50 -28.46 24.59 19.11
C SER A 50 -27.00 24.80 19.52
N GLY A 51 -26.31 23.74 19.97
CA GLY A 51 -24.88 23.81 20.26
C GLY A 51 -24.04 23.73 18.99
N ASN A 52 -22.90 24.40 19.00
CA ASN A 52 -21.98 24.44 17.86
C ASN A 52 -21.13 23.17 17.77
N GLN A 53 -20.70 22.82 16.56
CA GLN A 53 -19.83 21.68 16.28
C GLN A 53 -18.42 22.15 15.92
N TYR A 54 -17.43 21.75 16.70
CA TYR A 54 -16.01 22.03 16.46
C TYR A 54 -15.28 20.73 16.10
N LYS A 55 -14.63 20.66 14.93
CA LYS A 55 -13.65 19.60 14.65
C LYS A 55 -12.53 19.62 15.68
N VAL A 56 -11.92 18.46 15.91
CA VAL A 56 -10.70 18.30 16.72
C VAL A 56 -9.62 17.84 15.76
N GLN A 57 -8.45 18.50 15.83
CA GLN A 57 -7.37 18.31 14.86
C GLN A 57 -7.90 18.53 13.44
N ASP A 58 -7.30 17.85 12.47
CA ASP A 58 -7.78 17.77 11.11
C ASP A 58 -8.70 16.58 10.83
N TYR A 59 -9.40 16.08 11.86
CA TYR A 59 -10.46 15.10 11.65
C TYR A 59 -11.72 15.75 11.06
N PRO A 60 -12.57 14.98 10.36
CA PRO A 60 -13.89 15.45 9.95
C PRO A 60 -14.73 15.84 11.17
N ALA A 61 -15.62 16.82 11.00
CA ALA A 61 -16.61 17.14 12.02
C ALA A 61 -17.69 16.06 12.10
N LEU A 62 -18.26 15.67 10.96
CA LEU A 62 -19.33 14.68 10.85
C LEU A 62 -19.05 13.73 9.68
N VAL A 63 -19.22 12.43 9.90
CA VAL A 63 -19.15 11.41 8.85
C VAL A 63 -20.33 10.44 8.97
N SER A 64 -21.13 10.36 7.91
CA SER A 64 -22.14 9.31 7.74
C SER A 64 -21.68 8.39 6.61
N GLN A 65 -21.53 7.09 6.88
CA GLN A 65 -21.06 6.15 5.87
C GLN A 65 -22.17 5.80 4.88
N GLU A 66 -23.30 5.27 5.36
CA GLU A 66 -24.39 4.79 4.49
C GLU A 66 -25.66 5.66 4.58
N GLY A 67 -25.74 6.59 5.53
CA GLY A 67 -26.94 7.37 5.83
C GLY A 67 -26.86 8.86 5.47
N ASP A 68 -27.95 9.57 5.72
CA ASP A 68 -28.06 11.01 5.52
C ASP A 68 -27.50 11.81 6.71
N ILE A 69 -27.08 13.05 6.44
CA ILE A 69 -26.79 14.05 7.48
C ILE A 69 -27.87 15.13 7.46
N ASP A 70 -28.75 15.12 8.47
CA ASP A 70 -29.85 16.06 8.64
C ASP A 70 -29.62 17.01 9.84
N ILE A 71 -29.41 18.29 9.55
CA ILE A 71 -29.25 19.35 10.56
C ILE A 71 -30.47 20.26 10.53
N THR A 72 -31.25 20.26 11.60
CA THR A 72 -32.45 21.12 11.79
C THR A 72 -32.25 22.18 12.86
N GLY A 73 -31.12 22.10 13.56
CA GLY A 73 -30.69 22.96 14.65
C GLY A 73 -30.14 24.33 14.25
N ASN A 74 -30.16 25.26 15.20
CA ASN A 74 -29.57 26.60 15.06
C ASN A 74 -28.12 26.61 15.54
N SER A 75 -27.26 25.95 14.78
CA SER A 75 -25.87 25.69 15.15
C SER A 75 -24.88 26.09 14.05
N GLU A 76 -23.67 26.46 14.47
CA GLU A 76 -22.51 26.62 13.60
C GLU A 76 -21.68 25.32 13.55
N PHE A 77 -21.10 25.02 12.40
CA PHE A 77 -20.29 23.82 12.18
C PHE A 77 -18.92 24.23 11.61
N TYR A 78 -17.87 23.64 12.18
CA TYR A 78 -16.48 23.89 11.81
C TYR A 78 -15.81 22.58 11.41
N GLY A 79 -15.34 22.47 10.17
CA GLY A 79 -14.64 21.30 9.62
C GLY A 79 -15.38 20.59 8.49
N LEU A 80 -14.88 19.40 8.10
CA LEU A 80 -15.49 18.60 7.04
C LEU A 80 -16.79 17.94 7.51
N ILE A 81 -17.86 18.10 6.73
CA ILE A 81 -19.08 17.30 6.82
C ILE A 81 -19.10 16.35 5.62
N TYR A 82 -19.15 15.04 5.88
CA TYR A 82 -19.08 14.02 4.85
C TYR A 82 -20.23 13.01 4.95
N ALA A 83 -21.19 13.09 4.03
CA ALA A 83 -22.22 12.08 3.82
C ALA A 83 -21.78 11.19 2.65
N MET A 84 -21.08 10.09 2.95
CA MET A 84 -20.35 9.28 1.97
C MET A 84 -21.29 8.72 0.89
N ASP A 85 -22.37 8.04 1.27
CA ASP A 85 -23.38 7.55 0.34
C ASP A 85 -24.74 8.28 0.43
N GLY A 86 -24.91 9.20 1.40
CA GLY A 86 -26.17 9.88 1.67
C GLY A 86 -26.27 11.33 1.17
N GLU A 87 -27.39 11.95 1.50
CA GLU A 87 -27.68 13.37 1.28
C GLU A 87 -27.24 14.24 2.45
N PHE A 88 -27.05 15.54 2.19
CA PHE A 88 -26.87 16.55 3.23
C PHE A 88 -28.04 17.52 3.25
N ARG A 89 -28.70 17.68 4.41
CA ARG A 89 -29.77 18.65 4.59
C ARG A 89 -29.48 19.56 5.77
N LYS A 90 -29.55 20.88 5.55
CA LYS A 90 -29.51 21.86 6.64
C LYS A 90 -30.68 22.84 6.55
N SER A 91 -31.44 22.86 7.64
CA SER A 91 -32.49 23.84 7.96
C SER A 91 -32.16 24.55 9.29
N GLY A 92 -32.77 25.70 9.56
CA GLY A 92 -32.44 26.54 10.72
C GLY A 92 -31.50 27.71 10.39
N THR A 93 -30.85 28.27 11.41
CA THR A 93 -29.89 29.38 11.29
C THR A 93 -28.44 28.92 11.56
N GLY A 94 -27.47 29.84 11.46
CA GLY A 94 -26.04 29.57 11.68
C GLY A 94 -25.20 29.64 10.41
N ARG A 95 -24.09 28.90 10.38
CA ARG A 95 -23.18 28.78 9.23
C ARG A 95 -22.42 27.44 9.25
N VAL A 96 -21.81 27.11 8.12
CA VAL A 96 -20.78 26.07 8.04
C VAL A 96 -19.48 26.75 7.61
N VAL A 97 -18.40 26.51 8.34
CA VAL A 97 -17.03 26.93 8.00
C VAL A 97 -16.23 25.67 7.77
N GLY A 98 -15.84 25.39 6.52
CA GLY A 98 -15.24 24.11 6.14
C GLY A 98 -15.62 23.64 4.74
N SER A 99 -15.65 22.32 4.57
CA SER A 99 -16.07 21.64 3.35
C SER A 99 -17.28 20.75 3.61
N ILE A 100 -18.12 20.56 2.59
CA ILE A 100 -19.24 19.62 2.61
C ILE A 100 -19.09 18.71 1.41
N LEU A 101 -19.03 17.41 1.66
CA LEU A 101 -19.04 16.37 0.64
C LEU A 101 -20.27 15.50 0.87
N CYS A 102 -21.10 15.34 -0.16
CA CYS A 102 -22.22 14.40 -0.16
C CYS A 102 -22.37 13.77 -1.53
N LYS A 103 -22.68 12.48 -1.58
CA LYS A 103 -23.00 11.78 -2.84
C LYS A 103 -24.39 12.14 -3.34
N GLY A 104 -25.34 12.23 -2.42
CA GLY A 104 -26.72 12.62 -2.72
C GLY A 104 -26.90 14.15 -2.80
N ASP A 105 -28.16 14.57 -2.74
CA ASP A 105 -28.53 15.99 -2.83
C ASP A 105 -27.97 16.83 -1.67
N PHE A 106 -27.54 18.04 -2.00
CA PHE A 106 -27.33 19.12 -1.02
C PHE A 106 -28.60 19.97 -0.90
N LYS A 107 -29.30 19.88 0.24
CA LYS A 107 -30.58 20.57 0.49
C LYS A 107 -30.42 21.67 1.54
N LYS A 108 -30.36 22.92 1.09
CA LYS A 108 -30.36 24.11 1.95
C LYS A 108 -31.78 24.67 2.10
N SER A 109 -32.23 24.80 3.35
CA SER A 109 -33.42 25.58 3.71
C SER A 109 -33.15 26.42 4.98
N GLY A 110 -34.02 27.36 5.32
CA GLY A 110 -33.80 28.26 6.47
C GLY A 110 -32.79 29.39 6.24
N ASN A 111 -32.52 30.17 7.28
CA ASN A 111 -31.81 31.45 7.22
C ASN A 111 -30.37 31.36 7.77
N TRP A 112 -29.60 30.42 7.27
CA TRP A 112 -28.16 30.30 7.57
C TRP A 112 -27.32 30.92 6.46
N VAL A 113 -26.17 31.50 6.83
CA VAL A 113 -25.32 32.39 6.01
C VAL A 113 -24.76 31.71 4.75
N GLY A 114 -24.75 30.38 4.70
CA GLY A 114 -24.16 29.58 3.62
C GLY A 114 -22.89 28.87 4.08
N LEU A 115 -22.14 28.33 3.11
CA LEU A 115 -20.84 27.71 3.31
C LEU A 115 -19.74 28.76 3.21
N ILE A 116 -18.95 28.94 4.26
CA ILE A 116 -17.67 29.64 4.23
C ILE A 116 -16.63 28.57 3.96
N TYR A 117 -16.14 28.51 2.72
CA TYR A 117 -15.18 27.49 2.34
C TYR A 117 -13.88 27.64 3.12
N GLU A 118 -13.45 26.55 3.72
CA GLU A 118 -12.12 26.37 4.30
C GLU A 118 -11.65 24.98 3.87
N SER A 119 -10.44 24.91 3.32
CA SER A 119 -9.86 23.65 2.86
C SER A 119 -9.72 22.70 4.05
N CYS A 120 -10.52 21.63 4.06
CA CYS A 120 -10.44 20.58 5.05
C CYS A 120 -9.81 19.35 4.37
N VAL A 121 -8.56 19.06 4.68
CA VAL A 121 -7.87 17.85 4.23
C VAL A 121 -7.88 16.88 5.41
N PRO A 122 -8.81 15.92 5.47
CA PRO A 122 -8.96 15.12 6.67
C PRO A 122 -7.75 14.22 6.85
N VAL A 123 -7.09 14.34 7.99
CA VAL A 123 -6.05 13.40 8.37
C VAL A 123 -6.76 12.19 8.96
N ALA A 124 -6.38 10.98 8.54
CA ALA A 124 -6.88 9.78 9.20
C ALA A 124 -6.55 9.89 10.70
N PRO A 125 -7.36 9.29 11.59
CA PRO A 125 -6.97 9.11 12.99
C PRO A 125 -5.71 8.26 13.14
N SER A 126 -4.55 8.82 12.84
CA SER A 126 -3.27 8.38 13.36
C SER A 126 -3.03 9.15 14.66
N CYS A 127 -2.24 8.55 15.54
CA CYS A 127 -1.73 9.17 16.75
C CYS A 127 -1.11 10.56 16.46
N GLY A 128 -1.93 11.60 16.54
CA GLY A 128 -1.54 13.00 16.58
C GLY A 128 -1.04 13.60 15.26
N SER A 129 -1.72 14.64 14.81
CA SER A 129 -1.03 15.83 14.34
C SER A 129 -1.84 17.06 14.77
N GLU A 130 -1.17 18.02 15.40
CA GLU A 130 -0.91 19.33 14.79
C GLU A 130 -0.32 20.34 15.79
N ASP A 131 0.68 21.05 15.27
CA ASP A 131 1.22 22.36 15.66
C ASP A 131 1.97 22.54 17.00
N ASP A 132 3.28 22.78 16.84
CA ASP A 132 4.16 23.59 17.70
C ASP A 132 4.22 23.26 19.19
N VAL A 133 4.66 22.04 19.51
CA VAL A 133 5.33 21.76 20.79
C VAL A 133 6.64 21.00 20.52
N PRO A 134 7.81 21.53 20.89
CA PRO A 134 9.04 20.78 20.78
C PRO A 134 9.03 19.65 21.81
N GLY A 135 8.90 18.41 21.34
CA GLY A 135 9.25 17.22 22.12
C GLY A 135 8.20 16.12 22.26
N GLU A 136 7.45 15.76 21.21
CA GLU A 136 6.64 14.53 21.19
C GLU A 136 6.69 13.87 19.79
N GLY A 137 7.43 12.77 19.63
CA GLY A 137 7.05 11.61 18.80
C GLY A 137 6.91 11.76 17.27
N GLU A 138 7.98 11.81 16.48
CA GLU A 138 7.86 11.54 15.02
C GLU A 138 7.63 10.04 14.81
N ALA A 139 6.44 9.64 14.35
CA ALA A 139 6.19 8.25 13.96
C ALA A 139 6.92 7.92 12.66
N LEU A 140 7.42 6.68 12.52
CA LEU A 140 8.17 6.21 11.33
C LEU A 140 7.36 6.26 10.02
N CYS A 141 6.05 6.45 10.07
CA CYS A 141 5.17 6.66 8.90
C CYS A 141 5.07 8.13 8.44
N ASN A 142 5.66 9.09 9.15
CA ASN A 142 5.60 10.53 8.80
C ASN A 142 6.86 10.97 8.04
N VAL A 143 7.35 10.12 7.14
CA VAL A 143 8.58 10.36 6.38
C VAL A 143 8.21 11.18 5.13
N PRO A 144 8.73 12.42 4.96
CA PRO A 144 8.49 13.19 3.74
C PRO A 144 8.96 12.38 2.52
N PRO A 145 8.30 12.52 1.36
CA PRO A 145 8.75 11.84 0.15
C PRO A 145 10.24 12.11 -0.13
N LEU A 146 10.98 11.07 -0.50
CA LEU A 146 12.44 11.13 -0.67
C LEU A 146 13.21 11.42 0.63
N ALA A 147 12.76 10.88 1.76
CA ALA A 147 13.56 10.88 2.98
C ALA A 147 14.04 9.48 3.36
N ALA A 148 15.36 9.31 3.41
CA ALA A 148 16.00 8.05 3.75
C ALA A 148 16.31 7.98 5.25
N TRP A 149 16.07 6.83 5.88
CA TRP A 149 16.66 6.53 7.18
C TRP A 149 18.10 6.14 6.97
N GLY A 150 19.00 6.64 7.81
CA GLY A 150 20.42 6.31 7.74
C GLY A 150 21.11 6.43 9.08
N ILE A 151 22.32 5.92 9.15
CA ILE A 151 23.14 5.98 10.37
C ILE A 151 24.35 6.85 10.12
N ALA A 152 24.48 7.89 10.94
CA ALA A 152 25.63 8.79 10.88
C ALA A 152 26.91 8.07 11.35
N ASN A 153 27.95 8.18 10.52
CA ASN A 153 29.27 7.63 10.79
C ASN A 153 29.88 8.26 12.04
N GLY A 154 30.48 7.44 12.91
CA GLY A 154 31.26 7.87 14.06
C GLY A 154 30.46 8.33 15.28
N THR A 155 29.19 8.73 15.12
CA THR A 155 28.27 9.02 16.25
C THR A 155 27.27 7.90 16.49
N SER A 156 27.06 7.01 15.50
CA SER A 156 26.05 5.94 15.52
C SER A 156 24.66 6.47 15.90
N GLN A 157 24.34 7.67 15.39
CA GLN A 157 23.01 8.25 15.51
C GLN A 157 22.14 7.76 14.36
N LEU A 158 20.92 7.34 14.68
CA LEU A 158 19.89 7.14 13.69
C LEU A 158 19.38 8.51 13.25
N CYS A 159 19.28 8.70 11.93
CA CYS A 159 18.89 9.97 11.32
C CYS A 159 17.92 9.73 10.16
N LYS A 160 17.12 10.75 9.86
CA LYS A 160 16.31 10.87 8.64
C LYS A 160 16.91 11.98 7.77
N TYR A 161 17.14 11.68 6.49
CA TYR A 161 17.79 12.55 5.52
C TYR A 161 16.82 12.87 4.38
N ALA A 162 16.39 14.13 4.26
CA ALA A 162 15.60 14.59 3.11
C ALA A 162 16.53 14.83 1.90
N LEU A 163 16.18 14.28 0.74
CA LEU A 163 17.02 14.29 -0.47
C LEU A 163 16.75 15.46 -1.43
N GLU A 164 16.02 16.46 -0.95
CA GLU A 164 15.75 17.70 -1.67
C GLU A 164 16.90 18.71 -1.52
N GLU A 165 16.94 19.70 -2.42
CA GLU A 165 17.97 20.74 -2.41
C GLU A 165 17.89 21.56 -1.10
N GLY A 166 18.91 21.44 -0.24
CA GLY A 166 18.91 22.04 1.10
C GLY A 166 18.21 21.20 2.18
N GLY A 167 17.96 19.92 1.92
CA GLY A 167 17.26 18.99 2.81
C GLY A 167 17.88 18.93 4.21
N ALA A 168 17.02 18.87 5.22
CA ALA A 168 17.44 18.81 6.62
C ALA A 168 17.82 17.38 7.04
N ILE A 169 18.79 17.28 7.95
CA ILE A 169 19.02 16.06 8.74
C ILE A 169 18.17 16.18 10.01
N TYR A 170 17.35 15.17 10.25
CA TYR A 170 16.66 15.00 11.52
C TYR A 170 17.35 13.89 12.29
N VAL A 171 17.95 14.24 13.44
CA VAL A 171 18.56 13.27 14.34
C VAL A 171 17.48 12.66 15.20
N GLU A 172 17.29 11.35 15.09
CA GLU A 172 16.36 10.61 15.95
C GLU A 172 16.99 10.37 17.32
N GLY A 173 18.25 9.95 17.36
CA GLY A 173 18.94 9.73 18.63
C GLY A 173 20.12 8.77 18.48
N THR A 174 20.93 8.66 19.53
CA THR A 174 22.03 7.69 19.56
C THR A 174 21.48 6.29 19.77
N VAL A 175 21.95 5.33 18.97
CA VAL A 175 21.58 3.92 19.13
C VAL A 175 22.03 3.40 20.50
N ALA A 176 21.11 2.76 21.22
CA ALA A 176 21.32 2.18 22.55
C ALA A 176 20.82 0.73 22.62
N GLY A 177 21.15 0.03 23.71
CA GLY A 177 20.86 -1.41 23.85
C GLY A 177 21.99 -2.33 23.34
N ILE A 178 23.07 -1.75 22.83
CA ILE A 178 24.29 -2.45 22.43
C ILE A 178 25.29 -2.42 23.59
N SER A 179 25.71 -3.60 24.06
CA SER A 179 26.64 -3.72 25.20
C SER A 179 28.12 -3.65 24.80
N SER A 180 28.44 -3.74 23.51
CA SER A 180 29.78 -3.57 22.97
C SER A 180 30.06 -2.12 22.58
N ALA A 181 31.26 -1.83 22.06
CA ALA A 181 31.48 -0.59 21.33
C ALA A 181 30.46 -0.44 20.19
N LEU A 182 30.17 0.80 19.83
CA LEU A 182 29.34 1.13 18.67
C LEU A 182 30.24 1.22 17.44
N ASP A 183 29.87 0.47 16.42
CA ASP A 183 30.50 0.38 15.10
C ASP A 183 29.41 -0.08 14.12
N VAL A 184 28.37 0.74 13.98
CA VAL A 184 27.18 0.36 13.21
C VAL A 184 27.43 0.66 11.73
N GLU A 185 27.36 -0.37 10.89
CA GLU A 185 27.89 -0.35 9.52
C GLU A 185 26.83 -0.65 8.45
N ALA A 186 25.65 -1.13 8.84
CA ALA A 186 24.59 -1.47 7.89
C ALA A 186 23.20 -1.23 8.50
N LEU A 187 22.23 -0.91 7.66
CA LEU A 187 20.84 -0.66 8.02
C LEU A 187 19.90 -1.16 6.92
N THR A 188 18.73 -1.70 7.29
CA THR A 188 17.59 -1.87 6.38
C THR A 188 16.28 -1.68 7.14
N VAL A 189 15.24 -1.23 6.44
CA VAL A 189 13.89 -1.02 7.00
C VAL A 189 12.94 -2.09 6.46
N ALA A 190 12.27 -2.80 7.36
CA ALA A 190 11.26 -3.78 7.00
C ALA A 190 9.90 -3.14 6.70
N GLY A 191 9.02 -3.89 6.03
CA GLY A 191 7.68 -3.40 5.67
C GLY A 191 6.75 -3.12 6.86
N ASP A 192 7.08 -3.63 8.05
CA ASP A 192 6.39 -3.31 9.31
C ASP A 192 7.00 -2.11 10.06
N GLY A 193 8.03 -1.49 9.47
CA GLY A 193 8.76 -0.36 10.04
C GLY A 193 9.90 -0.72 10.98
N THR A 194 10.15 -2.01 11.24
CA THR A 194 11.30 -2.43 12.05
C THR A 194 12.60 -2.12 11.32
N ILE A 195 13.53 -1.45 12.00
CA ILE A 195 14.87 -1.16 11.46
C ILE A 195 15.85 -2.21 11.97
N TYR A 196 16.53 -2.89 11.06
CA TYR A 196 17.60 -3.83 11.39
C TYR A 196 18.95 -3.17 11.16
N ILE A 197 19.86 -3.32 12.12
CA ILE A 197 21.20 -2.74 12.07
C ILE A 197 22.28 -3.78 12.33
N ALA A 198 23.44 -3.64 11.68
CA ALA A 198 24.62 -4.47 11.96
C ALA A 198 25.68 -3.68 12.73
N ASN A 199 26.10 -4.18 13.89
CA ASN A 199 27.17 -3.59 14.69
C ASN A 199 28.44 -4.48 14.68
N ASN A 200 29.58 -3.90 14.30
CA ASN A 200 30.84 -4.59 14.01
C ASN A 200 31.96 -4.32 15.04
N ALA A 201 31.65 -4.21 16.32
CA ALA A 201 32.69 -3.95 17.33
C ALA A 201 33.78 -5.04 17.47
N SER A 202 33.42 -6.32 17.35
CA SER A 202 34.36 -7.44 17.48
C SER A 202 33.84 -8.68 16.75
N ILE A 203 32.55 -8.92 16.89
CA ILE A 203 31.77 -9.89 16.15
C ILE A 203 30.57 -9.13 15.59
N SER A 204 30.31 -9.27 14.29
CA SER A 204 29.13 -8.70 13.66
C SER A 204 27.89 -9.20 14.38
N THR A 205 27.10 -8.28 14.92
CA THR A 205 25.90 -8.59 15.69
C THR A 205 24.76 -7.77 15.14
N ILE A 206 23.65 -8.44 14.82
CA ILE A 206 22.47 -7.80 14.25
C ILE A 206 21.51 -7.47 15.38
N TYR A 207 20.96 -6.25 15.33
CA TYR A 207 19.97 -5.75 16.27
C TYR A 207 18.73 -5.30 15.52
N ALA A 208 17.59 -5.33 16.20
CA ALA A 208 16.33 -4.81 15.73
C ALA A 208 15.93 -3.58 16.57
N ILE A 209 15.55 -2.51 15.90
CA ILE A 209 14.94 -1.32 16.48
C ILE A 209 13.44 -1.39 16.13
N PRO A 210 12.56 -1.63 17.12
CA PRO A 210 11.12 -1.65 16.85
C PRO A 210 10.64 -0.24 16.50
N PRO A 211 9.55 -0.08 15.72
CA PRO A 211 8.97 1.23 15.42
C PRO A 211 8.66 2.07 16.67
N SER A 212 8.31 1.41 17.79
CA SER A 212 8.02 2.06 19.07
C SER A 212 9.24 2.69 19.75
N ALA A 213 10.45 2.45 19.26
CA ALA A 213 11.69 3.06 19.76
C ALA A 213 12.02 4.38 19.05
N ILE A 214 11.19 4.81 18.11
CA ILE A 214 11.31 6.06 17.35
C ILE A 214 10.26 7.02 17.91
N ASP A 215 10.74 8.11 18.46
CA ASP A 215 9.98 9.15 19.14
C ASP A 215 10.32 10.57 18.65
N GLY A 216 11.05 10.72 17.54
CA GLY A 216 11.36 12.01 16.93
C GLY A 216 12.24 12.92 17.76
N SER A 217 12.93 12.41 18.77
CA SER A 217 13.63 13.24 19.75
C SER A 217 15.11 12.89 19.86
N ALA A 218 15.96 13.74 19.29
CA ALA A 218 17.43 13.63 19.40
C ALA A 218 17.98 13.51 20.84
N ALA A 219 17.17 13.84 21.85
CA ALA A 219 17.55 13.77 23.26
C ALA A 219 17.36 12.37 23.89
N THR A 220 16.56 11.50 23.28
CA THR A 220 16.26 10.15 23.77
C THR A 220 17.10 9.12 22.99
N PRO A 221 17.66 8.10 23.67
CA PRO A 221 18.37 7.04 22.97
C PRO A 221 17.39 6.13 22.20
N VAL A 222 17.81 5.69 21.01
CA VAL A 222 17.05 4.75 20.18
C VAL A 222 17.36 3.33 20.63
N HIS A 223 16.45 2.71 21.37
CA HIS A 223 16.68 1.40 21.95
C HIS A 223 16.49 0.27 20.94
N CYS A 224 17.54 -0.54 20.77
CA CYS A 224 17.49 -1.78 19.98
C CYS A 224 17.57 -3.03 20.87
N THR A 225 17.19 -4.17 20.31
CA THR A 225 17.33 -5.50 20.92
C THR A 225 18.19 -6.40 20.04
N GLN A 226 19.07 -7.19 20.64
CA GLN A 226 19.91 -8.12 19.90
C GLN A 226 19.06 -9.22 19.25
N LEU A 227 19.17 -9.35 17.92
CA LEU A 227 18.56 -10.44 17.17
C LEU A 227 19.51 -11.64 17.11
N VAL A 228 20.71 -11.43 16.56
CA VAL A 228 21.67 -12.53 16.35
C VAL A 228 23.12 -12.07 16.49
N ARG A 229 23.93 -12.88 17.17
CA ARG A 229 25.39 -12.75 17.18
C ARG A 229 25.98 -13.72 16.16
N THR A 230 26.40 -13.21 15.01
CA THR A 230 26.70 -14.02 13.80
C THR A 230 27.91 -14.96 13.93
N GLY A 231 28.82 -14.68 14.87
CA GLY A 231 30.10 -15.38 14.97
C GLY A 231 31.14 -14.94 13.94
N LEU A 232 30.82 -14.00 13.05
CA LEU A 232 31.72 -13.43 12.06
C LEU A 232 32.55 -12.32 12.70
N SER A 233 33.88 -12.41 12.60
CA SER A 233 34.79 -11.42 13.19
C SER A 233 34.74 -10.11 12.42
N ALA A 234 34.66 -9.00 13.15
CA ALA A 234 34.81 -7.67 12.61
C ALA A 234 36.24 -7.35 12.14
N GLY A 235 36.38 -6.42 11.20
CA GLY A 235 37.64 -5.90 10.70
C GLY A 235 38.33 -6.77 9.64
N SER A 236 39.67 -6.83 9.71
CA SER A 236 40.57 -7.23 8.62
C SER A 236 40.46 -8.67 8.10
N SER A 237 39.58 -9.49 8.67
CA SER A 237 39.26 -10.82 8.13
C SER A 237 38.33 -10.77 6.91
N GLY A 238 37.72 -9.61 6.64
CA GLY A 238 36.83 -9.40 5.48
C GLY A 238 35.49 -10.14 5.59
N LYS A 239 35.18 -10.72 6.76
CA LYS A 239 33.96 -11.50 7.00
C LYS A 239 32.84 -10.70 7.67
N GLU A 240 33.13 -9.48 8.09
CA GLU A 240 32.16 -8.64 8.79
C GLU A 240 30.95 -8.33 7.91
N ILE A 241 29.77 -8.20 8.53
CA ILE A 241 28.54 -7.84 7.83
C ILE A 241 28.55 -6.34 7.58
N THR A 242 28.48 -5.94 6.31
CA THR A 242 28.49 -4.54 5.90
C THR A 242 27.29 -4.14 5.09
N ALA A 243 26.39 -5.05 4.74
CA ALA A 243 25.10 -4.69 4.16
C ALA A 243 24.01 -5.60 4.69
N LEU A 244 22.81 -5.02 4.84
CA LEU A 244 21.58 -5.71 5.19
C LEU A 244 20.52 -5.41 4.14
N GLN A 245 19.62 -6.36 3.89
CA GLN A 245 18.43 -6.11 3.08
C GLN A 245 17.28 -7.02 3.49
N MET A 246 16.11 -6.44 3.77
CA MET A 246 14.87 -7.19 3.97
C MET A 246 14.24 -7.59 2.63
N LEU A 247 13.95 -8.88 2.43
CA LEU A 247 13.24 -9.41 1.25
C LEU A 247 12.22 -10.46 1.68
N GLY A 248 10.93 -10.22 1.40
CA GLY A 248 9.87 -11.23 1.59
C GLY A 248 9.80 -11.79 3.03
N GLY A 249 10.09 -10.96 4.03
CA GLY A 249 10.12 -11.35 5.45
C GLY A 249 11.41 -12.02 5.91
N THR A 250 12.39 -12.22 5.03
CA THR A 250 13.73 -12.72 5.38
C THR A 250 14.74 -11.58 5.37
N LEU A 251 15.57 -11.50 6.41
CA LEU A 251 16.66 -10.55 6.47
C LEU A 251 17.91 -11.17 5.84
N TYR A 252 18.45 -10.53 4.81
CA TYR A 252 19.69 -10.96 4.18
C TYR A 252 20.86 -10.10 4.65
N ALA A 253 21.98 -10.74 4.96
CA ALA A 253 23.22 -10.09 5.39
C ALA A 253 24.38 -10.45 4.44
N PHE A 254 25.18 -9.45 4.10
CA PHE A 254 26.29 -9.60 3.15
C PHE A 254 27.62 -9.37 3.85
N GLY A 255 28.54 -10.31 3.68
CA GLY A 255 29.90 -10.19 4.20
C GLY A 255 30.78 -9.32 3.28
N LYS A 256 31.49 -8.35 3.85
CA LYS A 256 32.29 -7.33 3.16
C LYS A 256 33.17 -7.83 2.02
N GLU A 257 34.03 -8.83 2.29
CA GLU A 257 34.98 -9.41 1.32
C GLU A 257 34.82 -10.92 1.16
N SER A 258 34.19 -11.58 2.13
CA SER A 258 33.92 -13.03 2.08
C SER A 258 33.01 -13.41 0.92
N LYS A 259 32.27 -12.42 0.37
CA LYS A 259 31.23 -12.60 -0.64
C LYS A 259 30.07 -13.46 -0.17
N ALA A 260 30.07 -13.96 1.06
CA ALA A 260 29.00 -14.81 1.57
C ALA A 260 27.72 -13.99 1.79
N ILE A 261 26.60 -14.63 1.50
CA ILE A 261 25.25 -14.13 1.73
C ILE A 261 24.61 -15.04 2.76
N TYR A 262 24.04 -14.43 3.79
CA TYR A 262 23.38 -15.15 4.86
C TYR A 262 21.91 -14.76 4.91
N ALA A 263 21.03 -15.75 5.04
CA ALA A 263 19.64 -15.52 5.38
C ALA A 263 19.49 -15.62 6.89
N ILE A 264 18.80 -14.64 7.47
CA ILE A 264 18.49 -14.55 8.89
C ILE A 264 16.97 -14.52 9.02
N ASP A 265 16.42 -15.43 9.81
CA ASP A 265 15.01 -15.40 10.19
C ASP A 265 14.81 -14.32 11.28
N PRO A 266 14.05 -13.25 11.03
CA PRO A 266 13.83 -12.21 12.02
C PRO A 266 13.04 -12.67 13.25
N ALA A 267 12.31 -13.79 13.17
CA ALA A 267 11.49 -14.29 14.27
C ALA A 267 12.33 -14.93 15.40
N ASP A 268 13.44 -15.59 15.05
CA ASP A 268 14.27 -16.32 16.02
C ASP A 268 15.78 -16.04 15.91
N GLY A 269 16.22 -15.27 14.92
CA GLY A 269 17.61 -14.94 14.68
C GLY A 269 18.43 -16.10 14.11
N SER A 270 17.80 -17.19 13.66
CA SER A 270 18.50 -18.30 13.01
C SER A 270 19.15 -17.81 11.72
N MET A 271 20.42 -18.17 11.52
CA MET A 271 21.26 -17.65 10.45
C MET A 271 21.89 -18.80 9.66
N ASN A 272 21.75 -18.77 8.34
CA ASN A 272 22.32 -19.76 7.44
C ASN A 272 23.02 -19.07 6.26
N GLU A 273 24.20 -19.55 5.87
CA GLU A 273 24.82 -19.16 4.61
C GLU A 273 24.01 -19.77 3.46
N VAL A 274 23.51 -18.93 2.56
CA VAL A 274 22.58 -19.33 1.48
C VAL A 274 23.15 -19.08 0.08
N GLY A 275 24.24 -18.33 -0.03
CA GLY A 275 24.85 -18.02 -1.31
C GLY A 275 26.15 -17.27 -1.18
N ALA A 276 26.75 -16.93 -2.33
CA ALA A 276 27.90 -16.05 -2.39
C ALA A 276 27.88 -15.20 -3.67
N LEU A 277 28.49 -14.02 -3.64
CA LEU A 277 28.66 -13.16 -4.81
C LEU A 277 29.51 -13.91 -5.85
N ASN A 278 28.87 -14.35 -6.94
CA ASN A 278 29.54 -15.07 -8.01
C ASN A 278 30.25 -14.08 -8.96
N VAL A 279 31.37 -13.53 -8.48
CA VAL A 279 32.20 -12.55 -9.20
C VAL A 279 33.69 -12.89 -9.06
N SER A 280 34.41 -12.74 -10.18
CA SER A 280 35.87 -12.90 -10.20
C SER A 280 36.58 -11.69 -9.59
N GLY A 281 37.76 -11.93 -9.00
CA GLY A 281 38.59 -10.87 -8.40
C GLY A 281 38.07 -10.37 -7.04
N SER A 282 38.58 -9.22 -6.60
CA SER A 282 38.13 -8.57 -5.37
C SER A 282 36.77 -7.89 -5.56
N PHE A 283 35.91 -8.04 -4.56
CA PHE A 283 34.61 -7.40 -4.48
C PHE A 283 34.37 -7.03 -3.02
N THR A 284 34.38 -5.73 -2.75
CA THR A 284 34.08 -5.17 -1.43
C THR A 284 32.72 -4.51 -1.53
N THR A 285 31.82 -4.84 -0.62
CA THR A 285 30.47 -4.27 -0.60
C THR A 285 30.16 -3.66 0.76
N PHE A 286 29.42 -2.55 0.75
CA PHE A 286 28.92 -1.86 1.94
C PHE A 286 27.41 -1.60 1.88
N ALA A 287 26.73 -1.93 0.78
CA ALA A 287 25.31 -1.69 0.67
C ALA A 287 24.67 -2.63 -0.34
N ALA A 288 23.45 -3.05 -0.03
CA ALA A 288 22.59 -3.80 -0.91
C ALA A 288 21.17 -3.26 -0.78
N THR A 289 20.40 -3.28 -1.87
CA THR A 289 19.01 -2.83 -1.85
C THR A 289 18.12 -3.68 -2.72
N LEU A 290 16.83 -3.75 -2.38
CA LEU A 290 15.80 -4.14 -3.34
C LEU A 290 15.46 -2.94 -4.23
N GLY A 291 15.63 -3.08 -5.54
CA GLY A 291 15.14 -2.10 -6.50
C GLY A 291 13.66 -2.30 -6.76
N ALA A 292 12.99 -1.27 -7.26
CA ALA A 292 11.56 -1.32 -7.51
C ALA A 292 11.17 -2.26 -8.69
N ASP A 293 12.15 -2.76 -9.43
CA ASP A 293 11.97 -3.85 -10.40
C ASP A 293 12.07 -5.26 -9.75
N GLN A 294 12.01 -5.32 -8.42
CA GLN A 294 12.13 -6.51 -7.58
C GLN A 294 13.50 -7.22 -7.66
N SER A 295 14.51 -6.55 -8.21
CA SER A 295 15.86 -7.11 -8.28
C SER A 295 16.71 -6.62 -7.12
N VAL A 296 17.61 -7.48 -6.63
CA VAL A 296 18.60 -7.08 -5.62
C VAL A 296 19.78 -6.41 -6.32
N TYR A 297 20.09 -5.20 -5.88
CA TYR A 297 21.25 -4.41 -6.29
C TYR A 297 22.26 -4.39 -5.16
N ILE A 298 23.53 -4.29 -5.53
CA ILE A 298 24.64 -4.26 -4.59
C ILE A 298 25.71 -3.29 -5.10
N VAL A 299 26.36 -2.59 -4.18
CA VAL A 299 27.50 -1.75 -4.52
C VAL A 299 28.80 -2.54 -4.49
N LYS A 300 29.65 -2.31 -5.48
CA LYS A 300 31.09 -2.57 -5.40
C LYS A 300 31.78 -1.26 -5.02
N THR A 301 32.10 -1.14 -3.75
CA THR A 301 32.69 0.07 -3.18
C THR A 301 34.16 0.21 -3.59
N LYS A 302 34.52 1.42 -4.05
CA LYS A 302 35.87 1.76 -4.50
C LYS A 302 36.21 3.16 -4.00
N GLY A 303 37.50 3.44 -3.76
CA GLY A 303 37.94 4.79 -3.39
C GLY A 303 37.70 5.88 -4.45
N ALA A 304 37.38 5.48 -5.68
CA ALA A 304 36.85 6.36 -6.71
C ALA A 304 36.05 5.54 -7.74
N ASN A 305 34.96 6.13 -8.23
CA ASN A 305 34.05 5.56 -9.22
C ASN A 305 33.56 4.17 -8.79
N SER A 306 32.83 4.14 -7.67
CA SER A 306 32.10 2.97 -7.18
C SER A 306 31.11 2.47 -8.24
N GLU A 307 30.71 1.21 -8.15
CA GLU A 307 29.94 0.55 -9.21
C GLU A 307 28.67 -0.09 -8.65
N ILE A 308 27.58 0.00 -9.40
CA ILE A 308 26.33 -0.68 -9.08
C ILE A 308 26.25 -1.97 -9.87
N TRP A 309 25.92 -3.04 -9.17
CA TRP A 309 25.74 -4.39 -9.72
C TRP A 309 24.37 -4.92 -9.33
N LYS A 310 23.84 -5.83 -10.13
CA LYS A 310 22.52 -6.43 -9.97
C LYS A 310 22.63 -7.94 -10.00
N PHE A 311 21.92 -8.61 -9.10
CA PHE A 311 21.77 -10.06 -9.15
C PHE A 311 20.91 -10.47 -10.35
N THR A 312 21.42 -11.41 -11.14
CA THR A 312 20.63 -12.06 -12.20
C THR A 312 19.62 -13.05 -11.60
N THR A 313 19.99 -13.69 -10.50
CA THR A 313 19.14 -14.53 -9.65
C THR A 313 19.68 -14.40 -8.22
N PHE A 314 18.79 -14.32 -7.25
CA PHE A 314 19.12 -14.11 -5.84
C PHE A 314 18.49 -15.24 -5.01
N PRO A 315 19.18 -15.77 -3.97
CA PRO A 315 20.50 -15.37 -3.46
C PRO A 315 21.68 -15.98 -4.22
N ASP A 316 21.42 -16.91 -5.14
CA ASP A 316 22.41 -17.65 -5.92
C ASP A 316 22.35 -17.26 -7.41
N GLY A 317 23.30 -16.41 -7.84
CA GLY A 317 23.36 -16.00 -9.24
C GLY A 317 24.59 -15.17 -9.60
N GLU A 318 24.81 -14.99 -10.91
CA GLU A 318 25.83 -14.07 -11.43
C GLU A 318 25.42 -12.63 -11.17
N LEU A 319 26.42 -11.77 -10.94
CA LEU A 319 26.21 -10.33 -10.87
C LEU A 319 26.43 -9.70 -12.24
N ALA A 320 25.48 -8.89 -12.69
CA ALA A 320 25.61 -8.04 -13.85
C ALA A 320 25.93 -6.61 -13.42
N LYS A 321 26.97 -6.00 -14.00
CA LYS A 321 27.26 -4.59 -13.75
C LYS A 321 26.17 -3.73 -14.39
N VAL A 322 25.57 -2.85 -13.61
CA VAL A 322 24.57 -1.88 -14.06
C VAL A 322 25.29 -0.63 -14.56
N CYS A 323 26.07 0.02 -13.70
CA CYS A 323 26.79 1.23 -14.06
C CYS A 323 28.05 1.45 -13.21
N THR A 324 28.83 2.45 -13.63
CA THR A 324 29.86 3.07 -12.79
C THR A 324 29.32 4.44 -12.39
N VAL A 325 29.27 4.73 -11.09
CA VAL A 325 28.83 6.04 -10.59
C VAL A 325 30.01 7.00 -10.72
N ALA A 326 30.09 7.71 -11.84
CA ALA A 326 31.23 8.57 -12.14
C ALA A 326 31.37 9.71 -11.12
N GLY A 327 32.59 9.94 -10.63
CA GLY A 327 32.88 10.99 -9.64
C GLY A 327 32.61 10.59 -8.19
N SER A 328 32.00 9.43 -7.93
CA SER A 328 31.80 8.94 -6.55
C SER A 328 33.11 8.55 -5.88
N GLY A 329 33.16 8.68 -4.56
CA GLY A 329 34.13 8.03 -3.68
C GLY A 329 33.66 6.62 -3.26
N GLU A 330 33.93 6.29 -2.00
CA GLU A 330 33.42 5.07 -1.37
C GLU A 330 31.92 5.22 -1.14
N ILE A 331 31.11 4.57 -1.98
CA ILE A 331 29.67 4.47 -1.72
C ILE A 331 29.46 3.45 -0.62
N LYS A 332 28.79 3.90 0.44
CA LYS A 332 28.52 3.12 1.64
C LYS A 332 27.04 2.89 1.90
N GLY A 333 26.16 3.80 1.48
CA GLY A 333 24.72 3.58 1.49
C GLY A 333 24.15 3.44 0.09
N LEU A 334 23.16 2.55 -0.06
CA LEU A 334 22.41 2.33 -1.29
C LEU A 334 20.97 1.92 -0.95
N ALA A 335 19.99 2.66 -1.45
CA ALA A 335 18.58 2.36 -1.25
C ALA A 335 17.78 2.49 -2.56
N GLY A 336 16.88 1.55 -2.79
CA GLY A 336 15.94 1.55 -3.90
C GLY A 336 14.69 2.33 -3.51
N HIS A 337 14.21 3.18 -4.39
CA HIS A 337 13.06 4.03 -4.12
C HIS A 337 11.86 3.64 -5.00
N PRO A 338 10.61 3.80 -4.52
CA PRO A 338 9.41 3.48 -5.30
C PRO A 338 9.29 4.19 -6.65
N ASP A 339 9.91 5.35 -6.80
CA ASP A 339 9.97 6.11 -8.07
C ASP A 339 10.75 5.38 -9.19
N GLY A 340 11.40 4.26 -8.88
CA GLY A 340 12.14 3.44 -9.83
C GLY A 340 13.64 3.73 -9.89
N HIS A 341 14.13 4.72 -9.16
CA HIS A 341 15.57 4.99 -9.06
C HIS A 341 16.21 4.27 -7.88
N LEU A 342 17.54 4.19 -7.92
CA LEU A 342 18.36 3.90 -6.76
C LEU A 342 18.98 5.21 -6.27
N TYR A 343 19.12 5.34 -4.96
CA TYR A 343 19.83 6.42 -4.31
C TYR A 343 21.04 5.87 -3.59
N ALA A 344 22.18 6.52 -3.74
CA ALA A 344 23.43 6.11 -3.14
C ALA A 344 24.12 7.31 -2.50
N THR A 345 24.98 7.08 -1.51
CA THR A 345 25.81 8.15 -0.95
C THR A 345 27.25 7.73 -0.76
N ASP A 346 28.15 8.66 -1.01
CA ASP A 346 29.51 8.64 -0.49
C ASP A 346 29.66 9.71 0.61
N ASN A 347 30.88 10.01 1.03
CA ASN A 347 31.13 10.99 2.10
C ASN A 347 30.76 12.44 1.75
N GLU A 348 30.52 12.76 0.47
CA GLU A 348 30.37 14.14 -0.01
C GLU A 348 29.06 14.36 -0.77
N ASN A 349 28.49 13.32 -1.38
CA ASN A 349 27.39 13.46 -2.33
C ASN A 349 26.34 12.36 -2.17
N TRP A 350 25.11 12.74 -2.51
CA TRP A 350 24.03 11.84 -2.83
C TRP A 350 23.88 11.72 -4.33
N PHE A 351 23.74 10.50 -4.81
CA PHE A 351 23.57 10.15 -6.20
C PHE A 351 22.19 9.55 -6.40
N ARG A 352 21.51 9.97 -7.46
CA ARG A 352 20.38 9.23 -8.03
C ARG A 352 20.87 8.48 -9.25
N ILE A 353 20.48 7.21 -9.35
CA ILE A 353 20.87 6.28 -10.39
C ILE A 353 19.61 5.71 -11.03
N ASP A 354 19.53 5.78 -12.36
CA ASP A 354 18.53 5.04 -13.12
C ASP A 354 19.07 3.62 -13.35
N PRO A 355 18.50 2.58 -12.74
CA PRO A 355 19.00 1.22 -12.87
C PRO A 355 18.72 0.58 -14.24
N THR A 356 17.88 1.21 -15.07
CA THR A 356 17.52 0.75 -16.42
C THR A 356 18.51 1.28 -17.45
N THR A 357 18.87 2.56 -17.39
CA THR A 357 19.83 3.17 -18.32
C THR A 357 21.26 3.11 -17.81
N GLY A 358 21.45 3.01 -16.49
CA GLY A 358 22.74 3.13 -15.83
C GLY A 358 23.20 4.57 -15.64
N ASP A 359 22.36 5.56 -15.94
CA ASP A 359 22.71 6.97 -15.75
C ASP A 359 22.75 7.32 -14.26
N SER A 360 23.70 8.16 -13.86
CA SER A 360 23.84 8.62 -12.48
C SER A 360 24.06 10.14 -12.42
N SER A 361 23.43 10.81 -11.46
CA SER A 361 23.59 12.25 -11.22
C SER A 361 23.66 12.56 -9.73
N VAL A 362 24.45 13.56 -9.34
CA VAL A 362 24.40 14.12 -7.99
C VAL A 362 23.07 14.85 -7.80
N VAL A 363 22.39 14.59 -6.68
CA VAL A 363 21.10 15.20 -6.33
C VAL A 363 21.15 16.08 -5.10
N ALA A 364 22.12 15.83 -4.20
CA ALA A 364 22.38 16.66 -3.02
C ALA A 364 23.82 16.47 -2.55
N GLU A 365 24.32 17.41 -1.76
CA GLU A 365 25.55 17.23 -0.98
C GLU A 365 25.25 16.37 0.26
N ALA A 366 26.15 15.47 0.62
CA ALA A 366 26.05 14.71 1.86
C ALA A 366 26.45 15.62 3.03
N LEU A 367 25.49 15.86 3.92
CA LEU A 367 25.69 16.74 5.08
C LEU A 367 26.54 16.08 6.19
N ASP A 368 26.64 14.75 6.18
CA ASP A 368 27.53 13.94 7.02
C ASP A 368 27.87 12.63 6.30
N ALA A 369 28.94 11.96 6.74
CA ALA A 369 29.25 10.61 6.28
C ALA A 369 28.21 9.63 6.83
N ILE A 370 27.61 8.83 5.97
CA ILE A 370 26.58 7.83 6.30
C ILE A 370 27.17 6.44 6.09
N GLU A 371 26.94 5.54 7.05
CA GLU A 371 27.40 4.15 6.90
C GLU A 371 26.48 3.32 6.02
N ASP A 372 25.17 3.48 6.17
CA ASP A 372 24.17 2.86 5.27
C ASP A 372 22.83 3.61 5.36
N MET A 373 21.92 3.30 4.44
CA MET A 373 20.60 3.93 4.37
C MET A 373 19.54 2.99 3.81
N ASP A 374 18.28 3.28 4.10
CA ASP A 374 17.14 2.66 3.44
C ASP A 374 15.92 3.59 3.47
N PHE A 375 15.02 3.45 2.50
CA PHE A 375 13.74 4.14 2.53
C PHE A 375 12.72 3.29 3.27
N TYR A 376 11.78 3.92 3.97
CA TYR A 376 10.59 3.19 4.41
C TYR A 376 9.63 3.00 3.23
N TYR A 377 9.97 2.02 2.38
CA TYR A 377 9.41 1.81 1.06
C TYR A 377 7.87 1.76 1.04
N VAL A 378 7.24 1.17 2.06
CA VAL A 378 5.77 1.09 2.19
C VAL A 378 5.12 2.46 2.38
N SER A 379 5.75 3.34 3.16
CA SER A 379 5.24 4.70 3.40
C SER A 379 5.40 5.57 2.15
N GLU A 380 6.58 5.54 1.54
CA GLU A 380 6.89 6.29 0.31
C GLU A 380 5.96 5.91 -0.86
N GLN A 381 5.49 4.66 -0.91
CA GLN A 381 4.48 4.22 -1.89
C GLN A 381 3.10 4.86 -1.67
N GLN A 382 2.72 5.13 -0.43
CA GLN A 382 1.40 5.70 -0.11
C GLN A 382 1.33 7.19 -0.51
N ASP A 383 2.41 7.94 -0.31
CA ASP A 383 2.43 9.39 -0.61
C ASP A 383 2.50 9.69 -2.11
N GLN A 384 3.04 8.79 -2.93
CA GLN A 384 2.99 8.90 -4.40
C GLN A 384 1.54 8.85 -4.97
N ALA A 385 0.58 8.36 -4.19
CA ALA A 385 -0.79 8.12 -4.65
C ALA A 385 -1.74 9.34 -4.52
N VAL A 386 -1.31 10.47 -3.94
CA VAL A 386 -2.23 11.57 -3.49
C VAL A 386 -2.26 12.79 -4.43
N VAL A 387 -2.27 12.60 -5.76
CA VAL A 387 -2.54 13.72 -6.71
C VAL A 387 -3.66 13.35 -7.68
N ASP A 388 -4.89 13.63 -7.25
CA ASP A 388 -6.11 13.28 -7.96
C ASP A 388 -6.38 14.28 -9.12
N VAL A 389 -6.36 13.79 -10.36
CA VAL A 389 -6.79 14.52 -11.56
C VAL A 389 -8.07 13.88 -12.06
N THR A 390 -9.22 14.50 -11.75
CA THR A 390 -10.51 14.10 -12.29
C THR A 390 -10.58 14.38 -13.79
N VAL A 391 -10.62 13.34 -14.63
CA VAL A 391 -11.12 13.43 -16.01
C VAL A 391 -12.39 12.60 -16.11
N THR A 392 -13.52 13.27 -16.33
CA THR A 392 -14.81 12.65 -16.64
C THR A 392 -14.79 12.11 -18.07
N PRO A 393 -15.16 10.84 -18.32
CA PRO A 393 -15.47 10.38 -19.67
C PRO A 393 -16.84 10.93 -20.11
N GLU A 394 -16.91 11.48 -21.32
CA GLU A 394 -18.16 11.85 -21.98
C GLU A 394 -18.93 10.60 -22.44
N ASP A 395 -20.24 10.57 -22.19
CA ASP A 395 -21.18 9.58 -22.74
C ASP A 395 -21.23 9.64 -24.28
N PRO A 396 -21.32 8.49 -24.99
CA PRO A 396 -21.75 8.48 -26.39
C PRO A 396 -23.28 8.43 -26.53
N PRO A 397 -23.85 8.89 -27.65
CA PRO A 397 -25.29 9.14 -27.76
C PRO A 397 -26.09 7.97 -28.38
N ASP A 398 -27.39 8.01 -28.04
CA ASP A 398 -28.60 7.76 -28.87
C ASP A 398 -29.32 6.38 -28.97
N GLU A 399 -30.60 6.45 -28.55
CA GLU A 399 -31.88 6.06 -29.20
C GLU A 399 -32.45 4.60 -29.18
N VAL A 400 -33.40 4.35 -28.25
CA VAL A 400 -34.87 4.03 -28.35
C VAL A 400 -35.39 3.37 -29.67
N PRO A 401 -36.28 2.32 -29.71
CA PRO A 401 -37.60 2.26 -29.03
C PRO A 401 -38.12 0.87 -28.52
N PRO A 402 -39.29 0.84 -27.85
CA PRO A 402 -39.87 -0.37 -27.27
C PRO A 402 -40.86 -1.07 -28.22
N ASP A 403 -40.67 -2.37 -28.39
CA ASP A 403 -41.71 -3.37 -28.66
C ASP A 403 -41.24 -4.68 -27.99
N GLY A 404 -42.04 -5.67 -27.61
CA GLY A 404 -43.47 -5.86 -27.62
C GLY A 404 -43.77 -7.00 -26.64
N SER A 405 -45.02 -7.05 -26.21
CA SER A 405 -45.63 -8.10 -25.39
C SER A 405 -45.35 -9.53 -25.90
N GLY A 406 -45.07 -10.45 -24.98
CA GLY A 406 -45.08 -11.89 -25.21
C GLY A 406 -45.08 -12.65 -23.89
N ASP A 407 -46.29 -12.96 -23.42
CA ASP A 407 -46.60 -13.85 -22.31
C ASP A 407 -46.42 -15.33 -22.73
N ASP A 408 -46.29 -16.19 -21.72
CA ASP A 408 -46.44 -17.65 -21.70
C ASP A 408 -45.33 -18.55 -22.29
N GLY A 409 -44.80 -19.41 -21.42
CA GLY A 409 -44.06 -20.62 -21.80
C GLY A 409 -43.32 -21.29 -20.66
N ASP A 410 -44.07 -21.89 -19.71
CA ASP A 410 -43.57 -22.99 -18.88
C ASP A 410 -43.06 -24.11 -19.80
N ASP A 411 -41.76 -24.35 -19.82
CA ASP A 411 -41.15 -25.60 -20.30
C ASP A 411 -40.31 -26.18 -19.15
N ASP A 412 -40.99 -26.92 -18.27
CA ASP A 412 -40.39 -28.05 -17.56
C ASP A 412 -40.16 -29.15 -18.60
N ASP A 413 -38.89 -29.43 -18.94
CA ASP A 413 -38.36 -30.76 -19.28
C ASP A 413 -36.90 -30.64 -19.77
N ASP A 414 -35.91 -30.96 -18.92
CA ASP A 414 -34.94 -32.03 -19.22
C ASP A 414 -34.13 -32.42 -17.96
N ASP A 415 -34.50 -33.58 -17.41
CA ASP A 415 -33.95 -34.26 -16.24
C ASP A 415 -32.63 -34.98 -16.59
N GLY A 416 -31.61 -34.20 -16.95
CA GLY A 416 -30.24 -34.65 -17.07
C GLY A 416 -29.41 -34.10 -15.91
N GLY A 417 -29.18 -34.91 -14.88
CA GLY A 417 -28.34 -34.65 -13.69
C GLY A 417 -27.64 -33.29 -13.66
N ASN A 418 -28.12 -32.38 -12.81
CA ASN A 418 -28.07 -30.96 -13.08
C ASN A 418 -26.72 -30.30 -12.75
N ARG A 419 -25.60 -30.78 -13.27
CA ARG A 419 -24.23 -30.31 -12.94
C ARG A 419 -23.97 -28.89 -13.45
N ARG A 420 -24.43 -27.88 -12.71
CA ARG A 420 -24.37 -26.46 -13.08
C ARG A 420 -23.33 -25.68 -12.27
N PRO A 421 -22.23 -25.24 -12.90
CA PRO A 421 -21.36 -24.26 -12.27
C PRO A 421 -22.02 -22.89 -12.28
N ASP A 422 -21.84 -22.16 -11.19
CA ASP A 422 -22.11 -20.73 -11.07
C ASP A 422 -20.83 -20.06 -10.54
N LEU A 423 -20.36 -19.05 -11.27
CA LEU A 423 -19.18 -18.29 -10.97
C LEU A 423 -19.59 -16.89 -10.52
N GLU A 424 -19.05 -16.51 -9.37
CA GLU A 424 -19.18 -15.15 -8.87
C GLU A 424 -17.78 -14.58 -8.66
N ILE A 425 -17.61 -13.28 -8.90
CA ILE A 425 -16.32 -12.61 -8.75
C ILE A 425 -16.43 -11.37 -7.88
N ALA A 426 -15.42 -11.11 -7.06
CA ALA A 426 -15.29 -9.90 -6.25
C ALA A 426 -13.84 -9.42 -6.24
N ILE A 427 -13.61 -8.13 -6.00
CA ILE A 427 -12.33 -7.69 -5.42
C ILE A 427 -12.25 -8.27 -4.00
N LYS A 428 -11.07 -8.72 -3.56
CA LYS A 428 -10.89 -9.30 -2.22
C LYS A 428 -11.40 -8.32 -1.14
N GLY A 429 -12.41 -8.77 -0.38
CA GLY A 429 -13.07 -7.95 0.64
C GLY A 429 -14.29 -7.16 0.16
N GLY A 430 -14.59 -7.17 -1.15
CA GLY A 430 -15.75 -6.52 -1.75
C GLY A 430 -16.95 -7.46 -1.94
N ALA A 431 -18.03 -6.92 -2.52
CA ALA A 431 -19.23 -7.68 -2.87
C ALA A 431 -19.01 -8.52 -4.14
N PHE A 432 -19.65 -9.70 -4.18
CA PHE A 432 -19.63 -10.57 -5.34
C PHE A 432 -20.61 -10.10 -6.42
N ALA A 433 -20.13 -10.00 -7.65
CA ALA A 433 -20.95 -9.85 -8.86
C ALA A 433 -21.15 -11.22 -9.53
N GLY A 434 -22.26 -11.35 -10.24
CA GLY A 434 -22.64 -12.59 -10.94
C GLY A 434 -23.72 -13.41 -10.25
N SER A 435 -24.10 -13.08 -9.01
CA SER A 435 -25.09 -13.83 -8.25
C SER A 435 -26.43 -13.92 -9.00
N GLY A 436 -26.79 -15.11 -9.47
CA GLY A 436 -28.08 -15.39 -10.12
C GLY A 436 -28.16 -15.08 -11.63
N ALA A 437 -27.02 -14.82 -12.30
CA ALA A 437 -26.99 -14.76 -13.75
C ALA A 437 -27.21 -16.17 -14.35
N GLN A 438 -28.29 -16.37 -15.10
CA GLN A 438 -28.56 -17.67 -15.74
C GLN A 438 -27.42 -18.01 -16.73
N PRO A 439 -26.93 -19.27 -16.77
CA PRO A 439 -25.86 -19.68 -17.68
C PRO A 439 -26.39 -19.69 -19.12
N GLY A 440 -26.13 -18.61 -19.86
CA GLY A 440 -26.50 -18.53 -21.27
C GLY A 440 -26.60 -17.12 -21.82
N ASN A 441 -25.57 -16.71 -22.56
CA ASN A 441 -25.62 -15.68 -23.61
C ASN A 441 -25.75 -14.19 -23.23
N GLY A 442 -25.64 -13.83 -21.94
CA GLY A 442 -25.44 -12.44 -21.50
C GLY A 442 -23.95 -12.09 -21.36
N SER A 443 -23.60 -10.80 -21.39
CA SER A 443 -22.26 -10.32 -21.04
C SER A 443 -21.82 -10.92 -19.71
N ALA A 444 -20.61 -11.49 -19.65
CA ALA A 444 -20.09 -12.08 -18.42
C ALA A 444 -20.11 -11.01 -17.30
N PRO A 445 -20.62 -11.32 -16.09
CA PRO A 445 -20.51 -10.40 -14.97
C PRO A 445 -19.05 -10.02 -14.77
N ASP A 446 -18.81 -8.72 -14.67
CA ASP A 446 -17.51 -8.12 -14.53
C ASP A 446 -17.36 -7.41 -13.18
N VAL A 447 -16.14 -7.44 -12.66
CA VAL A 447 -15.74 -6.58 -11.55
C VAL A 447 -14.48 -5.85 -11.98
N ALA A 448 -14.54 -4.52 -11.84
CA ALA A 448 -13.45 -3.64 -12.20
C ALA A 448 -12.60 -3.30 -10.97
N GLY A 449 -11.30 -3.53 -11.06
CA GLY A 449 -10.28 -3.03 -10.14
C GLY A 449 -9.32 -2.10 -10.85
N GLN A 450 -8.63 -1.27 -10.06
CA GLN A 450 -7.58 -0.39 -10.56
C GLN A 450 -6.25 -0.85 -9.99
N ALA A 451 -5.23 -0.92 -10.85
CA ALA A 451 -3.87 -1.23 -10.45
C ALA A 451 -2.95 -0.10 -10.92
N ASN A 452 -2.14 0.45 -10.02
CA ASN A 452 -0.98 1.23 -10.45
C ASN A 452 0.20 0.27 -10.70
N THR A 453 1.27 0.74 -11.36
CA THR A 453 2.51 -0.06 -11.46
C THR A 453 2.93 -0.55 -10.07
N ARG A 454 2.93 -1.87 -9.86
CA ARG A 454 3.41 -2.60 -8.66
C ARG A 454 2.42 -2.78 -7.50
N THR A 455 1.14 -2.40 -7.62
CA THR A 455 0.10 -2.91 -6.70
C THR A 455 -0.55 -4.18 -7.25
N GLU A 456 -0.69 -5.18 -6.39
CA GLU A 456 -1.37 -6.42 -6.72
C GLU A 456 -2.87 -6.27 -6.45
N VAL A 457 -3.68 -6.34 -7.50
CA VAL A 457 -5.12 -6.44 -7.36
C VAL A 457 -5.50 -7.89 -7.15
N ASN A 458 -6.18 -8.15 -6.05
CA ASN A 458 -6.62 -9.47 -5.65
C ASN A 458 -8.11 -9.61 -5.93
N TYR A 459 -8.48 -10.52 -6.83
CA TYR A 459 -9.87 -10.92 -7.04
C TYR A 459 -10.11 -12.29 -6.39
N VAL A 460 -11.32 -12.48 -5.88
CA VAL A 460 -11.80 -13.78 -5.39
C VAL A 460 -12.87 -14.26 -6.36
N VAL A 461 -12.73 -15.48 -6.84
CA VAL A 461 -13.74 -16.15 -7.66
C VAL A 461 -14.31 -17.31 -6.86
N ARG A 462 -15.62 -17.28 -6.65
CA ARG A 462 -16.37 -18.36 -6.01
C ARG A 462 -16.98 -19.24 -7.09
N VAL A 463 -16.83 -20.55 -6.91
CA VAL A 463 -17.38 -21.59 -7.79
C VAL A 463 -18.42 -22.36 -6.99
N THR A 464 -19.69 -22.21 -7.35
CA THR A 464 -20.83 -22.85 -6.68
C THR A 464 -21.41 -23.93 -7.58
N ASN A 465 -21.77 -25.08 -6.99
CA ASN A 465 -22.63 -26.05 -7.66
C ASN A 465 -24.09 -25.64 -7.47
N THR A 466 -24.72 -25.00 -8.46
CA THR A 466 -26.17 -24.71 -8.41
C THR A 466 -27.03 -25.91 -8.82
N GLY A 467 -26.38 -27.01 -9.17
CA GLY A 467 -26.97 -28.30 -9.42
C GLY A 467 -27.42 -29.09 -8.20
N ASP A 468 -28.00 -30.25 -8.46
CA ASP A 468 -28.42 -31.23 -7.45
C ASP A 468 -27.45 -32.43 -7.34
N GLU A 469 -26.69 -32.73 -8.38
CA GLU A 469 -25.67 -33.79 -8.38
C GLU A 469 -24.32 -33.31 -7.84
N GLU A 470 -23.71 -34.11 -6.96
CA GLU A 470 -22.32 -33.90 -6.54
C GLU A 470 -21.35 -34.07 -7.71
N THR A 471 -20.56 -33.04 -8.01
CA THR A 471 -19.59 -33.05 -9.12
C THR A 471 -18.41 -32.14 -8.80
N ALA A 472 -17.29 -32.39 -9.47
CA ALA A 472 -16.21 -31.41 -9.58
C ALA A 472 -16.42 -30.54 -10.83
N PHE A 473 -15.85 -29.33 -10.81
CA PHE A 473 -15.80 -28.42 -11.94
C PHE A 473 -14.36 -28.19 -12.39
N VAL A 474 -14.19 -28.01 -13.70
CA VAL A 474 -12.92 -27.60 -14.30
C VAL A 474 -13.02 -26.11 -14.62
N VAL A 475 -12.11 -25.32 -14.05
CA VAL A 475 -11.97 -23.88 -14.28
C VAL A 475 -10.80 -23.63 -15.22
N ASN A 476 -11.05 -22.87 -16.28
CA ASN A 476 -10.06 -22.48 -17.28
C ASN A 476 -10.06 -20.98 -17.51
N GLU A 477 -8.88 -20.44 -17.78
CA GLU A 477 -8.75 -19.09 -18.33
C GLU A 477 -9.14 -19.08 -19.82
N LYS A 478 -9.89 -18.04 -20.23
CA LYS A 478 -10.28 -17.79 -21.63
C LYS A 478 -9.55 -16.61 -22.26
N THR A 479 -8.87 -15.81 -21.46
CA THR A 479 -8.04 -14.71 -21.95
C THR A 479 -6.81 -15.26 -22.67
N ALA A 480 -6.66 -14.91 -23.95
CA ALA A 480 -5.59 -15.42 -24.81
C ALA A 480 -4.23 -14.71 -24.62
N SER A 481 -4.20 -13.54 -23.97
CA SER A 481 -2.99 -12.73 -23.78
C SER A 481 -3.08 -11.89 -22.51
N HIS A 482 -1.98 -11.85 -21.75
CA HIS A 482 -1.78 -10.96 -20.60
C HIS A 482 -0.67 -9.98 -20.90
N ALA A 483 -0.77 -9.22 -21.99
CA ALA A 483 0.34 -8.43 -22.53
C ALA A 483 1.09 -7.64 -21.42
N ARG A 484 2.26 -8.14 -21.01
CA ARG A 484 3.08 -7.63 -19.89
C ARG A 484 2.33 -7.38 -18.56
N TRP A 485 1.24 -8.07 -18.29
CA TRP A 485 0.65 -8.21 -16.96
C TRP A 485 1.12 -9.53 -16.34
N ILE A 486 1.32 -9.54 -15.02
CA ILE A 486 1.58 -10.76 -14.26
C ILE A 486 0.26 -11.18 -13.63
N VAL A 487 -0.31 -12.28 -14.13
CA VAL A 487 -1.53 -12.89 -13.58
C VAL A 487 -1.17 -14.24 -12.97
N ARG A 488 -1.53 -14.44 -11.69
CA ARG A 488 -1.37 -15.71 -10.97
C ARG A 488 -2.69 -16.18 -10.36
N TYR A 489 -2.81 -17.48 -10.15
CA TYR A 489 -3.99 -18.13 -9.60
C TYR A 489 -3.63 -19.02 -8.42
N PHE A 490 -4.42 -18.97 -7.35
CA PHE A 490 -4.21 -19.76 -6.14
C PHE A 490 -5.49 -20.48 -5.72
N ASP A 491 -5.37 -21.72 -5.23
CA ASP A 491 -6.49 -22.58 -4.81
C ASP A 491 -7.10 -22.23 -3.43
N ALA A 492 -6.74 -21.06 -2.88
CA ALA A 492 -7.27 -20.53 -1.63
C ALA A 492 -7.28 -19.00 -1.63
N ILE A 493 -8.18 -18.40 -0.82
CA ILE A 493 -8.28 -16.94 -0.65
C ILE A 493 -7.03 -16.37 0.07
N GLU A 494 -6.41 -17.18 0.94
CA GLU A 494 -5.17 -16.86 1.67
C GLU A 494 -4.21 -18.04 1.62
N GLY A 495 -2.91 -17.79 1.42
CA GLY A 495 -1.95 -18.84 1.12
C GLY A 495 -2.31 -19.62 -0.16
N GLY A 496 -2.26 -20.95 -0.07
CA GLY A 496 -2.64 -21.88 -1.14
C GLY A 496 -1.49 -22.34 -2.03
N THR A 497 -1.78 -23.33 -2.87
CA THR A 497 -0.91 -23.77 -3.96
C THR A 497 -1.13 -22.85 -5.16
N GLU A 498 -0.04 -22.42 -5.81
CA GLU A 498 -0.16 -21.72 -7.08
C GLU A 498 -0.61 -22.70 -8.19
N ILE A 499 -1.76 -22.42 -8.78
CA ILE A 499 -2.43 -23.24 -9.81
C ILE A 499 -2.42 -22.57 -11.20
N THR A 500 -1.57 -21.56 -11.39
CA THR A 500 -1.49 -20.74 -12.62
C THR A 500 -1.37 -21.58 -13.89
N GLN A 501 -0.44 -22.54 -13.92
CA GLN A 501 -0.23 -23.39 -15.09
C GLN A 501 -1.43 -24.33 -15.34
N GLN A 502 -2.08 -24.80 -14.27
CA GLN A 502 -3.24 -25.68 -14.38
C GLN A 502 -4.42 -24.92 -15.01
N ILE A 503 -4.73 -23.71 -14.52
CA ILE A 503 -5.81 -22.86 -15.06
C ILE A 503 -5.63 -22.57 -16.55
N ARG A 504 -4.39 -22.36 -17.01
CA ARG A 504 -4.06 -22.00 -18.40
C ARG A 504 -4.02 -23.17 -19.38
N ASP A 505 -3.58 -24.34 -18.92
CA ASP A 505 -3.37 -25.50 -19.80
C ASP A 505 -4.53 -26.49 -19.73
N THR A 506 -4.62 -27.23 -18.62
CA THR A 506 -5.51 -28.40 -18.48
C THR A 506 -6.84 -28.06 -17.82
N GLY A 507 -6.89 -26.93 -17.13
CA GLY A 507 -7.92 -26.52 -16.20
C GLY A 507 -7.64 -27.00 -14.78
N TRP A 508 -7.90 -26.14 -13.80
CA TRP A 508 -7.90 -26.52 -12.39
C TRP A 508 -9.21 -27.22 -12.06
N THR A 509 -9.14 -28.35 -11.36
CA THR A 509 -10.33 -29.12 -10.97
C THR A 509 -10.64 -28.85 -9.51
N THR A 510 -11.85 -28.41 -9.20
CA THR A 510 -12.32 -28.23 -7.82
C THR A 510 -12.37 -29.58 -7.10
N PRO A 511 -12.41 -29.60 -5.75
CA PRO A 511 -12.99 -30.73 -5.03
C PRO A 511 -14.42 -31.04 -5.52
N SER A 512 -14.91 -32.24 -5.25
CA SER A 512 -16.34 -32.56 -5.48
C SER A 512 -17.21 -31.67 -4.60
N LEU A 513 -18.17 -30.97 -5.21
CA LEU A 513 -19.11 -30.07 -4.55
C LEU A 513 -20.50 -30.70 -4.61
N ALA A 514 -21.13 -30.91 -3.45
CA ALA A 514 -22.55 -31.25 -3.37
C ALA A 514 -23.42 -30.09 -3.89
N GLY A 515 -24.68 -30.35 -4.21
CA GLY A 515 -25.61 -29.29 -4.61
C GLY A 515 -25.71 -28.18 -3.57
N GLY A 516 -25.53 -26.93 -4.01
CA GLY A 516 -25.47 -25.72 -3.18
C GLY A 516 -24.14 -25.47 -2.46
N ALA A 517 -23.13 -26.34 -2.60
CA ALA A 517 -21.81 -26.14 -2.01
C ALA A 517 -20.89 -25.32 -2.94
N ASP A 518 -19.92 -24.62 -2.35
CA ASP A 518 -18.98 -23.76 -3.06
C ASP A 518 -17.51 -23.98 -2.66
N THR A 519 -16.61 -23.50 -3.52
CA THR A 519 -15.18 -23.32 -3.24
C THR A 519 -14.71 -22.03 -3.89
N SER A 520 -13.61 -21.45 -3.39
CA SER A 520 -13.07 -20.19 -3.92
C SER A 520 -11.62 -20.32 -4.35
N LEU A 521 -11.26 -19.56 -5.38
CA LEU A 521 -9.88 -19.34 -5.81
C LEU A 521 -9.55 -17.84 -5.79
N ARG A 522 -8.26 -17.53 -5.72
CA ARG A 522 -7.76 -16.14 -5.79
C ARG A 522 -7.04 -15.90 -7.10
N VAL A 523 -7.38 -14.81 -7.77
CA VAL A 523 -6.67 -14.27 -8.94
C VAL A 523 -5.87 -13.08 -8.48
N THR A 524 -4.57 -13.06 -8.75
CA THR A 524 -3.73 -11.91 -8.49
C THR A 524 -3.25 -11.30 -9.78
N VAL A 525 -3.40 -9.98 -9.90
CA VAL A 525 -3.11 -9.22 -11.11
C VAL A 525 -2.14 -8.09 -10.75
N VAL A 526 -0.98 -8.09 -11.39
CA VAL A 526 0.04 -7.05 -11.24
C VAL A 526 0.35 -6.45 -12.62
N PRO A 527 0.24 -5.13 -12.81
CA PRO A 527 0.63 -4.49 -14.05
C PRO A 527 2.15 -4.53 -14.25
N GLY A 528 2.59 -4.91 -15.44
CA GLY A 528 3.97 -4.68 -15.89
C GLY A 528 4.06 -3.50 -16.86
N ALA A 529 5.04 -3.52 -17.76
CA ALA A 529 5.44 -2.36 -18.58
C ALA A 529 4.55 -2.12 -19.83
N VAL A 530 3.23 -2.12 -19.68
CA VAL A 530 2.24 -1.70 -20.71
C VAL A 530 1.32 -0.64 -20.16
N GLU A 531 0.65 0.15 -21.00
CA GLU A 531 -0.39 1.12 -20.62
C GLU A 531 -1.81 0.61 -20.94
N GLU A 532 -1.96 -0.67 -21.30
CA GLU A 532 -3.25 -1.26 -21.69
C GLU A 532 -3.95 -1.92 -20.49
N ASP A 533 -5.26 -1.75 -20.42
CA ASP A 533 -6.12 -2.44 -19.44
C ASP A 533 -6.12 -3.95 -19.66
N LEU A 534 -6.20 -4.69 -18.57
CA LEU A 534 -6.28 -6.15 -18.59
C LEU A 534 -7.69 -6.63 -18.39
N SER A 535 -8.13 -7.56 -19.24
CA SER A 535 -9.36 -8.33 -19.04
C SER A 535 -9.02 -9.81 -18.86
N VAL A 536 -9.30 -10.35 -17.67
CA VAL A 536 -9.10 -11.77 -17.32
C VAL A 536 -10.45 -12.46 -17.19
N SER A 537 -10.79 -13.33 -18.14
CA SER A 537 -12.02 -14.12 -18.09
C SER A 537 -11.74 -15.57 -17.68
N LEU A 538 -12.50 -16.05 -16.69
CA LEU A 538 -12.48 -17.44 -16.23
C LEU A 538 -13.79 -18.12 -16.59
N GLN A 539 -13.71 -19.37 -17.04
CA GLN A 539 -14.85 -20.21 -17.37
C GLN A 539 -14.83 -21.50 -16.55
N ALA A 540 -15.97 -21.88 -15.98
CA ALA A 540 -16.17 -23.17 -15.35
C ALA A 540 -17.09 -24.07 -16.18
N ARG A 541 -16.85 -25.38 -16.10
CA ARG A 541 -17.67 -26.45 -16.67
C ARG A 541 -17.60 -27.69 -15.77
N SER A 542 -18.58 -28.59 -15.83
CA SER A 542 -18.47 -29.86 -15.11
C SER A 542 -17.26 -30.68 -15.59
N ALA A 543 -16.51 -31.28 -14.67
CA ALA A 543 -15.39 -32.16 -14.98
C ALA A 543 -15.83 -33.44 -15.73
N SER A 544 -17.09 -33.82 -15.54
CA SER A 544 -17.71 -34.99 -16.16
C SER A 544 -18.24 -34.72 -17.59
N ASP A 545 -18.28 -33.46 -18.02
CA ASP A 545 -18.68 -33.06 -19.38
C ASP A 545 -17.49 -33.15 -20.35
N ALA A 546 -17.23 -34.37 -20.83
CA ALA A 546 -16.16 -34.66 -21.80
C ALA A 546 -16.43 -34.06 -23.19
N GLY A 547 -17.67 -33.70 -23.51
CA GLY A 547 -18.07 -33.12 -24.79
C GLY A 547 -17.99 -31.59 -24.84
N GLY A 548 -17.93 -30.94 -23.68
CA GLY A 548 -17.90 -29.48 -23.57
C GLY A 548 -19.20 -28.82 -24.03
N THR A 549 -20.30 -29.55 -24.04
CA THR A 549 -21.64 -29.09 -24.45
C THR A 549 -22.57 -28.85 -23.27
N GLY A 550 -22.16 -29.23 -22.06
CA GLY A 550 -22.90 -28.99 -20.82
C GLY A 550 -22.86 -27.52 -20.38
N PRO A 551 -23.59 -27.19 -19.29
CA PRO A 551 -23.64 -25.85 -18.75
C PRO A 551 -22.25 -25.30 -18.42
N LYS A 552 -22.04 -24.03 -18.75
CA LYS A 552 -20.81 -23.28 -18.49
C LYS A 552 -21.18 -21.95 -17.91
N ASP A 553 -20.28 -21.42 -17.10
CA ASP A 553 -20.39 -20.06 -16.63
C ASP A 553 -19.06 -19.32 -16.71
N VAL A 554 -19.12 -17.98 -16.81
CA VAL A 554 -17.97 -17.11 -17.09
C VAL A 554 -18.05 -15.85 -16.25
N VAL A 555 -16.95 -15.50 -15.58
CA VAL A 555 -16.73 -14.19 -14.92
C VAL A 555 -15.54 -13.48 -15.53
N THR A 556 -15.52 -12.14 -15.44
CA THR A 556 -14.40 -11.33 -15.93
C THR A 556 -13.87 -10.37 -14.86
N ALA A 557 -12.56 -10.39 -14.62
CA ALA A 557 -11.86 -9.35 -13.90
C ALA A 557 -11.36 -8.30 -14.90
N LEU A 558 -11.81 -7.06 -14.75
CA LEU A 558 -11.30 -5.91 -15.51
C LEU A 558 -10.33 -5.14 -14.64
N THR A 559 -9.07 -5.00 -15.07
CA THR A 559 -8.05 -4.27 -14.32
C THR A 559 -7.50 -3.14 -15.17
N THR A 560 -7.80 -1.91 -14.78
CA THR A 560 -7.25 -0.73 -15.44
C THR A 560 -5.88 -0.41 -14.88
N LYS A 561 -4.88 -0.20 -15.76
CA LYS A 561 -3.59 0.33 -15.31
C LYS A 561 -3.72 1.84 -15.15
N LEU A 562 -3.49 2.34 -13.95
CA LEU A 562 -3.37 3.78 -13.74
C LEU A 562 -2.05 4.26 -14.37
N ALA A 563 -2.14 5.28 -15.23
CA ALA A 563 -0.97 5.83 -15.94
C ALA A 563 0.10 6.29 -14.94
N SER A 564 1.35 5.91 -15.18
CA SER A 564 2.49 6.52 -14.46
C SER A 564 2.54 8.00 -14.82
N GLY A 565 2.33 8.88 -13.84
CA GLY A 565 2.19 10.33 -14.05
C GLY A 565 3.19 10.90 -15.05
N SER A 566 2.69 11.43 -16.17
CA SER A 566 3.51 12.16 -17.14
C SER A 566 4.05 13.44 -16.50
N ALA A 567 5.37 13.65 -16.56
CA ALA A 567 6.02 14.85 -16.04
C ALA A 567 5.37 16.14 -16.57
N ILE A 568 4.76 16.91 -15.67
CA ILE A 568 4.26 18.26 -15.96
C ILE A 568 5.48 19.16 -16.17
N ARG A 569 5.74 19.56 -17.42
CA ARG A 569 6.65 20.70 -17.69
C ARG A 569 5.94 21.99 -17.33
N VAL A 570 6.18 22.50 -16.13
CA VAL A 570 5.80 23.87 -15.76
C VAL A 570 6.67 24.85 -16.57
N ARG A 571 6.09 25.55 -17.54
CA ARG A 571 6.69 26.77 -18.07
C ARG A 571 6.40 27.90 -17.07
N GLN A 572 7.43 28.36 -16.37
CA GLN A 572 7.38 29.61 -15.61
C GLN A 572 6.98 30.78 -16.54
N TRP A 573 5.87 31.45 -16.23
CA TRP A 573 5.58 32.78 -16.74
C TRP A 573 6.35 33.80 -15.90
N ARG A 574 7.31 34.52 -16.50
CA ARG A 574 7.90 35.72 -15.91
C ARG A 574 6.92 36.88 -16.09
N GLU A 575 6.42 37.44 -14.98
CA GLU A 575 5.85 38.79 -14.99
C GLU A 575 6.98 39.79 -15.30
N LEU A 576 6.84 40.52 -16.41
CA LEU A 576 7.55 41.77 -16.63
C LEU A 576 6.84 42.84 -15.81
N ARG A 577 7.49 43.33 -14.75
CA ARG A 577 7.12 44.59 -14.11
C ARG A 577 7.80 45.74 -14.86
N ASP A 578 7.00 46.70 -15.30
CA ASP A 578 7.41 48.10 -15.42
C ASP A 578 7.14 48.80 -14.08
#